data_AF-A0A319FLR6-F1
#
_entry.id   AF-A0A319FLR6-F1
#
_cell.length_a   1.000
_cell.length_b   1.000
_cell.length_c   1.000
_cell.angle_alpha   90.00
_cell.angle_beta   90.00
_cell.angle_gamma   90.00
#
_symmetry.space_group_name_H-M   'P 1'
#
loop_
_entity.id
_entity.type
_entity.pdbx_description
1 polymer ?
#
loop_
_entity_poly.entity_id
_entity_poly.type
_entity_poly.pdbx_seq_one_letter_code
_entity_poly.pdbx_strand_id
1 'polypeptide(L)'
;MYIDMIPPTPPKAISDEPLFHLRFQEYIAPRVRRGLRETFGQDQNQQLAHLTPVTIDGGTSAIIRDLFKPDLAIRRTQDMLGAGANRAPGDLKVSWKWKSTWRFAVDARNSAEYKQVLAQVNFYMNQHGARYGFIISDTEMVPVQRLEQKGHMAVATAIPWGAHGQGVLTVRLALWYIAMLGASDDWSL
;
A
#
# COMPACT_ATOMS: atom_id res chain seq x y z
N MET A 1 5.35 23.66 -14.76
CA MET A 1 4.60 22.93 -13.71
C MET A 1 3.52 22.09 -14.41
N TYR A 2 3.73 20.77 -14.60
CA TYR A 2 2.77 19.91 -15.31
C TYR A 2 1.64 19.54 -14.33
N ILE A 3 0.44 20.05 -14.59
CA ILE A 3 -0.79 19.63 -13.90
C ILE A 3 -1.11 18.24 -14.46
N ASP A 4 -1.00 17.22 -13.61
CA ASP A 4 -1.42 15.85 -13.92
C ASP A 4 -2.95 15.80 -13.88
N MET A 5 -3.57 16.33 -14.94
CA MET A 5 -5.01 16.24 -15.13
C MET A 5 -5.39 14.77 -15.22
N ILE A 6 -6.41 14.35 -14.46
CA ILE A 6 -7.06 13.06 -14.71
C ILE A 6 -7.54 13.14 -16.16
N PRO A 7 -7.06 12.29 -17.08
CA PRO A 7 -7.54 12.35 -18.45
C PRO A 7 -9.06 12.16 -18.43
N PRO A 8 -9.84 12.97 -19.17
CA PRO A 8 -11.31 12.91 -19.16
C PRO A 8 -11.87 11.62 -19.77
N THR A 9 -11.02 10.71 -20.22
CA THR A 9 -11.40 9.40 -20.71
C THR A 9 -11.87 8.50 -19.54
N PRO A 10 -12.96 7.74 -19.73
CA PRO A 10 -13.41 6.78 -18.73
C PRO A 10 -12.26 5.87 -18.28
N PRO A 11 -12.21 5.48 -16.99
CA PRO A 11 -11.22 4.51 -16.53
C PRO A 11 -11.26 3.28 -17.42
N LYS A 12 -10.12 2.94 -18.03
CA LYS A 12 -10.01 1.75 -18.88
C LYS A 12 -10.33 0.51 -18.05
N ALA A 13 -11.03 -0.45 -18.65
CA ALA A 13 -11.41 -1.70 -18.00
C ALA A 13 -10.18 -2.44 -17.43
N ILE A 14 -10.42 -3.22 -16.36
CA ILE A 14 -9.44 -4.12 -15.74
C ILE A 14 -9.90 -5.54 -16.07
N SER A 15 -9.12 -6.25 -16.89
CA SER A 15 -9.37 -7.63 -17.31
C SER A 15 -8.54 -8.65 -16.55
N ASP A 16 -7.42 -8.19 -15.98
CA ASP A 16 -6.39 -9.03 -15.37
C ASP A 16 -5.54 -8.23 -14.38
N GLU A 17 -4.73 -8.96 -13.62
CA GLU A 17 -3.85 -8.43 -12.58
C GLU A 17 -2.74 -7.54 -13.14
N PRO A 18 -2.00 -7.90 -14.21
CA PRO A 18 -1.05 -6.98 -14.85
C PRO A 18 -1.68 -5.64 -15.25
N LEU A 19 -2.89 -5.65 -15.81
CA LEU A 19 -3.59 -4.43 -16.20
C LEU A 19 -3.98 -3.60 -14.98
N PHE A 20 -4.41 -4.24 -13.89
CA PHE A 20 -4.65 -3.54 -12.64
C PHE A 20 -3.40 -2.83 -12.12
N HIS A 21 -2.23 -3.48 -12.17
CA HIS A 21 -0.97 -2.85 -11.77
C HIS A 21 -0.66 -1.63 -12.64
N LEU A 22 -0.83 -1.74 -13.96
CA LEU A 22 -0.64 -0.62 -14.88
C LEU A 22 -1.58 0.55 -14.53
N ARG A 23 -2.86 0.28 -14.24
CA ARG A 23 -3.82 1.34 -13.85
C ARG A 23 -3.50 1.95 -12.50
N PHE A 24 -3.04 1.16 -11.54
CA PHE A 24 -2.60 1.68 -10.25
C PHE A 24 -1.42 2.64 -10.42
N GLN A 25 -0.43 2.27 -11.23
CA GLN A 25 0.75 3.10 -11.51
C GLN A 25 0.42 4.33 -12.36
N GLU A 26 -0.58 4.26 -13.23
CA GLU A 26 -1.04 5.38 -14.07
C GLU A 26 -1.87 6.39 -13.25
N TYR A 27 -2.82 5.92 -12.44
CA TYR A 27 -3.84 6.79 -11.85
C TYR A 27 -3.64 7.07 -10.36
N ILE A 28 -3.03 6.17 -9.59
CA ILE A 28 -3.01 6.26 -8.13
C ILE A 28 -1.62 6.65 -7.62
N ALA A 29 -0.59 5.87 -7.93
CA ALA A 29 0.75 6.08 -7.39
C ALA A 29 1.31 7.50 -7.62
N PRO A 30 1.17 8.16 -8.79
CA PRO A 30 1.68 9.51 -9.00
C PRO A 30 1.02 10.56 -8.09
N ARG A 31 -0.27 10.39 -7.78
CA ARG A 31 -1.04 11.31 -6.93
C ARG A 31 -0.64 11.16 -5.47
N VAL A 32 -0.46 9.92 -5.00
CA VAL A 32 0.05 9.65 -3.65
C VAL A 32 1.48 10.17 -3.51
N ARG A 33 2.38 9.91 -4.47
CA ARG A 33 3.74 10.47 -4.50
C ARG A 33 3.76 11.99 -4.43
N ARG A 34 2.89 12.65 -5.20
CA ARG A 34 2.74 14.11 -5.14
C ARG A 34 2.31 14.56 -3.75
N GLY A 35 1.27 13.96 -3.18
CA GLY A 35 0.81 14.27 -1.84
C GLY A 35 1.91 14.14 -0.78
N LEU A 36 2.68 13.05 -0.82
CA LEU A 36 3.82 12.83 0.07
C LEU A 36 4.91 13.89 -0.13
N ARG A 37 5.29 14.17 -1.37
CA ARG A 37 6.28 15.22 -1.68
C ARG A 37 5.86 16.58 -1.16
N GLU A 38 4.61 16.98 -1.38
CA GLU A 38 4.11 18.26 -0.86
C GLU A 38 4.07 18.24 0.68
N THR A 39 3.72 17.12 1.31
CA THR A 39 3.71 16.98 2.78
C THR A 39 5.09 17.27 3.38
N PHE A 40 6.14 16.60 2.89
CA PHE A 40 7.49 16.78 3.41
C PHE A 40 8.17 18.07 2.90
N GLY A 41 7.76 18.59 1.73
CA GLY A 41 8.30 19.83 1.18
C GLY A 41 7.76 21.10 1.86
N GLN A 42 6.59 21.02 2.51
CA GLN A 42 5.93 22.15 3.19
C GLN A 42 6.22 22.20 4.70
N ASP A 43 7.05 21.28 5.25
CA ASP A 43 7.34 21.24 6.70
C ASP A 43 8.37 22.30 7.13
N GLN A 44 7.98 23.57 7.01
CA GLN A 44 8.82 24.71 7.39
C GLN A 44 8.99 24.84 8.92
N ASN A 45 8.05 24.30 9.69
CA ASN A 45 8.01 24.41 11.16
C ASN A 45 8.56 23.17 11.89
N GLN A 46 9.19 22.23 11.16
CA GLN A 46 9.74 20.99 11.72
C GLN A 46 8.71 20.14 12.49
N GLN A 47 7.42 20.24 12.14
CA GLN A 47 6.37 19.46 12.78
C GLN A 47 6.49 17.96 12.47
N LEU A 48 7.15 17.64 11.35
CA LEU A 48 7.40 16.27 10.90
C LEU A 48 8.85 15.83 11.18
N ALA A 49 9.57 16.48 12.11
CA ALA A 49 10.96 16.16 12.41
C ALA A 49 11.20 14.69 12.87
N HIS A 50 10.18 14.04 13.41
CA HIS A 50 10.19 12.63 13.81
C HIS A 50 9.83 11.66 12.67
N LEU A 51 9.62 12.19 11.45
CA LEU A 51 9.27 11.42 10.26
C LEU A 51 10.37 11.55 9.22
N THR A 52 10.76 10.43 8.63
CA THR A 52 11.66 10.40 7.48
C THR A 52 10.86 10.58 6.19
N PRO A 53 11.27 11.45 5.25
CA PRO A 53 10.61 11.55 3.95
C PRO A 53 10.56 10.22 3.18
N VAL A 54 9.35 9.83 2.76
CA VAL A 54 9.08 8.58 2.03
C VAL A 54 8.33 8.81 0.72
N THR A 55 8.37 7.81 -0.14
CA THR A 55 7.61 7.71 -1.40
C THR A 55 7.01 6.32 -1.56
N ILE A 56 5.98 6.21 -2.38
CA ILE A 56 5.44 4.93 -2.87
C ILE A 56 5.98 4.64 -4.28
N ASP A 57 6.32 3.39 -4.57
CA ASP A 57 6.79 2.94 -5.88
C ASP A 57 6.54 1.42 -6.04
N GLY A 58 6.94 0.82 -7.17
CA GLY A 58 6.93 -0.63 -7.33
C GLY A 58 7.84 -1.32 -6.32
N GLY A 59 7.53 -2.56 -5.91
CA GLY A 59 8.25 -3.22 -4.83
C GLY A 59 9.75 -3.47 -5.10
N THR A 60 10.16 -3.56 -6.38
CA THR A 60 11.58 -3.61 -6.79
C THR A 60 12.37 -2.33 -6.51
N SER A 61 11.69 -1.25 -6.10
CA SER A 61 12.37 -0.02 -5.70
C SER A 61 13.02 -0.13 -4.30
N ALA A 62 12.64 -1.13 -3.50
CA ALA A 62 13.30 -1.49 -2.25
C ALA A 62 14.17 -2.75 -2.43
N ILE A 63 14.98 -3.09 -1.42
CA ILE A 63 15.80 -4.31 -1.46
C ILE A 63 14.92 -5.56 -1.56
N ILE A 64 15.21 -6.46 -2.50
CA ILE A 64 14.51 -7.75 -2.59
C ILE A 64 15.17 -8.73 -1.63
N ARG A 65 14.39 -9.32 -0.73
CA ARG A 65 14.86 -10.33 0.22
C ARG A 65 14.36 -11.71 -0.18
N ASP A 66 15.29 -12.68 -0.19
CA ASP A 66 15.01 -14.09 -0.48
C ASP A 66 14.24 -14.32 -1.81
N LEU A 67 14.45 -13.45 -2.80
CA LEU A 67 13.78 -13.45 -4.11
C LEU A 67 12.26 -13.23 -4.07
N PHE A 68 11.71 -12.83 -2.92
CA PHE A 68 10.30 -12.50 -2.77
C PHE A 68 10.07 -11.00 -3.01
N LYS A 69 9.24 -10.69 -4.00
CA LYS A 69 8.99 -9.32 -4.48
C LYS A 69 7.56 -8.90 -4.15
N PRO A 70 7.37 -7.92 -3.24
CA PRO A 70 6.08 -7.23 -3.10
C PRO A 70 5.74 -6.46 -4.38
N ASP A 71 4.45 -6.16 -4.59
CA ASP A 71 4.03 -5.34 -5.73
C ASP A 71 4.36 -3.86 -5.53
N LEU A 72 4.25 -3.39 -4.29
CA LEU A 72 4.46 -1.99 -3.91
C LEU A 72 5.43 -1.87 -2.73
N ALA A 73 6.16 -0.76 -2.73
CA ALA A 73 7.02 -0.38 -1.62
C ALA A 73 6.77 1.06 -1.18
N ILE A 74 6.68 1.25 0.14
CA ILE A 74 6.95 2.53 0.78
C ILE A 74 8.41 2.54 1.19
N ARG A 75 9.20 3.47 0.64
CA ARG A 75 10.63 3.58 0.90
C ARG A 75 11.03 5.01 1.18
N ARG A 76 12.20 5.20 1.80
CA ARG A 76 12.74 6.55 1.94
C ARG A 76 13.06 7.14 0.57
N THR A 77 12.85 8.43 0.43
CA THR A 77 13.17 9.15 -0.82
C THR A 77 14.68 9.17 -1.09
N GLN A 78 15.49 9.20 -0.04
CA GLN A 78 16.96 9.24 -0.11
C GLN A 78 17.63 7.89 -0.42
N ASP A 79 16.90 6.78 -0.29
CA ASP A 79 17.47 5.46 -0.58
C ASP A 79 17.66 5.30 -2.09
N MET A 80 18.80 4.71 -2.49
CA MET A 80 19.02 4.28 -3.87
C MET A 80 17.94 3.26 -4.28
N LEU A 81 17.52 3.28 -5.55
CA LEU A 81 16.55 2.30 -6.06
C LEU A 81 17.10 0.88 -5.91
N GLY A 82 16.27 -0.03 -5.42
CA GLY A 82 16.66 -1.41 -5.14
C GLY A 82 17.45 -1.58 -3.84
N ALA A 83 17.65 -0.49 -3.08
CA ALA A 83 18.25 -0.49 -1.76
C ALA A 83 17.23 -0.03 -0.70
N GLY A 84 17.59 -0.20 0.57
CA GLY A 84 16.74 0.19 1.70
C GLY A 84 15.57 -0.77 1.93
N ALA A 85 14.98 -0.67 3.13
CA ALA A 85 13.84 -1.51 3.50
C ALA A 85 12.52 -0.99 2.89
N ASN A 86 11.63 -1.91 2.57
CA ASN A 86 10.23 -1.58 2.30
C ASN A 86 9.52 -1.37 3.64
N ARG A 87 9.28 -0.10 4.00
CA ARG A 87 8.73 0.28 5.31
C ARG A 87 7.23 0.01 5.47
N ALA A 88 6.53 -0.22 4.36
CA ALA A 88 5.17 -0.73 4.33
C ALA A 88 4.90 -1.44 3.00
N PRO A 89 5.15 -2.77 2.90
CA PRO A 89 4.92 -3.51 1.66
C PRO A 89 3.43 -3.58 1.32
N GLY A 90 3.14 -3.48 0.02
CA GLY A 90 1.80 -3.61 -0.53
C GLY A 90 1.70 -4.70 -1.58
N ASP A 91 0.52 -5.31 -1.65
CA ASP A 91 0.18 -6.36 -2.63
C ASP A 91 -1.06 -5.95 -3.42
N LEU A 92 -1.00 -6.12 -4.74
CA LEU A 92 -2.07 -5.78 -5.66
C LEU A 92 -2.77 -7.07 -6.12
N LYS A 93 -4.10 -7.09 -6.02
CA LYS A 93 -4.92 -8.20 -6.48
C LYS A 93 -6.07 -7.72 -7.32
N VAL A 94 -6.67 -8.64 -8.07
CA VAL A 94 -7.98 -8.41 -8.67
C VAL A 94 -9.06 -9.03 -7.79
N SER A 95 -10.23 -8.42 -7.79
CA SER A 95 -11.30 -8.68 -6.84
C SER A 95 -11.90 -10.08 -7.04
N TRP A 96 -11.79 -10.67 -8.23
CA TRP A 96 -12.16 -12.08 -8.45
C TRP A 96 -11.09 -13.09 -8.01
N LYS A 97 -9.91 -12.64 -7.59
CA LYS A 97 -8.87 -13.47 -6.95
C LYS A 97 -8.79 -13.25 -5.44
N TRP A 98 -9.18 -12.08 -4.94
CA TRP A 98 -9.18 -11.79 -3.52
C TRP A 98 -10.14 -10.65 -3.16
N LYS A 99 -10.94 -10.83 -2.10
CA LYS A 99 -11.75 -9.76 -1.47
C LYS A 99 -11.70 -9.87 0.04
N SER A 100 -11.83 -8.74 0.72
CA SER A 100 -11.87 -8.67 2.17
C SER A 100 -13.03 -9.48 2.78
N THR A 101 -14.16 -9.54 2.08
CA THR A 101 -15.36 -10.27 2.51
C THR A 101 -15.17 -11.78 2.55
N TRP A 102 -14.16 -12.32 1.85
CA TRP A 102 -13.82 -13.74 1.90
C TRP A 102 -13.28 -14.20 3.26
N ARG A 103 -13.02 -13.26 4.18
CA ARG A 103 -12.86 -13.54 5.61
C ARG A 103 -13.95 -14.44 6.18
N PHE A 104 -15.17 -14.31 5.66
CA PHE A 104 -16.36 -15.06 6.07
C PHE A 104 -16.78 -16.13 5.05
N ALA A 105 -15.93 -16.44 4.07
CA ALA A 105 -16.23 -17.44 3.06
C ALA A 105 -16.39 -18.82 3.70
N VAL A 106 -17.48 -19.51 3.32
CA VAL A 106 -17.77 -20.89 3.73
C VAL A 106 -17.01 -21.88 2.84
N ASP A 107 -16.81 -21.53 1.57
CA ASP A 107 -16.05 -22.38 0.66
C ASP A 107 -14.56 -22.34 0.99
N ALA A 108 -13.95 -23.54 1.01
CA ALA A 108 -12.56 -23.70 1.41
C ALA A 108 -11.57 -22.95 0.49
N ARG A 109 -11.93 -22.78 -0.79
CA ARG A 109 -11.09 -22.10 -1.77
C ARG A 109 -10.94 -20.62 -1.44
N ASN A 110 -12.04 -19.87 -1.36
CA ASN A 110 -11.99 -18.44 -1.06
C ASN A 110 -11.43 -18.17 0.34
N SER A 111 -11.72 -19.03 1.32
CA SER A 111 -11.12 -18.95 2.66
C SER A 111 -9.59 -19.14 2.62
N ALA A 112 -9.10 -20.07 1.81
CA ALA A 112 -7.67 -20.30 1.62
C ALA A 112 -6.98 -19.14 0.90
N GLU A 113 -7.56 -18.65 -0.21
CA GLU A 113 -7.05 -17.49 -0.96
C GLU A 113 -6.99 -16.23 -0.07
N TYR A 114 -8.04 -16.00 0.74
CA TYR A 114 -8.08 -14.90 1.69
C TYR A 114 -6.86 -14.92 2.64
N LYS A 115 -6.60 -16.09 3.22
CA LYS A 115 -5.49 -16.31 4.16
C LYS A 115 -4.13 -16.28 3.48
N GLN A 116 -4.01 -16.78 2.24
CA GLN A 116 -2.75 -16.80 1.50
C GLN A 116 -2.23 -15.39 1.22
N VAL A 117 -3.08 -14.47 0.74
CA VAL A 117 -2.66 -13.08 0.48
C VAL A 117 -2.27 -12.37 1.78
N LEU A 118 -3.01 -12.60 2.88
CA LEU A 118 -2.63 -12.07 4.20
C LEU A 118 -1.27 -12.62 4.67
N ALA A 119 -1.05 -13.93 4.52
CA ALA A 119 0.22 -14.56 4.86
C ALA A 119 1.37 -14.02 4.01
N GLN A 120 1.14 -13.77 2.72
CA GLN A 120 2.09 -13.19 1.79
C GLN A 120 2.51 -11.77 2.22
N VAL A 121 1.55 -10.88 2.50
CA VAL A 121 1.85 -9.53 3.00
C VAL A 121 2.56 -9.59 4.35
N ASN A 122 2.11 -10.43 5.27
CA ASN A 122 2.76 -10.59 6.57
C ASN A 122 4.21 -11.12 6.44
N PHE A 123 4.47 -12.00 5.47
CA PHE A 123 5.80 -12.47 5.15
C PHE A 123 6.70 -11.34 4.66
N TYR A 124 6.23 -10.50 3.72
CA TYR A 124 6.96 -9.31 3.28
C TYR A 124 7.26 -8.35 4.43
N MET A 125 6.25 -8.09 5.28
CA MET A 125 6.41 -7.24 6.45
C MET A 125 7.49 -7.79 7.38
N ASN A 126 7.48 -9.11 7.62
CA ASN A 126 8.50 -9.77 8.42
C ASN A 126 9.91 -9.66 7.83
N GLN A 127 10.08 -9.87 6.52
CA GLN A 127 11.37 -9.74 5.85
C GLN A 127 11.97 -8.34 5.98
N HIS A 128 11.12 -7.31 5.98
CA HIS A 128 11.55 -5.91 6.07
C HIS A 128 11.53 -5.33 7.48
N GLY A 129 11.08 -6.09 8.47
CA GLY A 129 10.84 -5.58 9.82
C GLY A 129 9.63 -4.63 9.92
N ALA A 130 8.86 -4.43 8.85
CA ALA A 130 7.76 -3.48 8.80
C ALA A 130 6.61 -3.85 9.77
N ARG A 131 6.05 -2.83 10.42
CA ARG A 131 4.86 -2.92 11.27
C ARG A 131 3.57 -2.81 10.46
N TYR A 132 3.61 -2.10 9.34
CA TYR A 132 2.43 -1.80 8.51
C TYR A 132 2.57 -2.38 7.10
N GLY A 133 1.44 -2.71 6.50
CA GLY A 133 1.34 -3.20 5.13
C GLY A 133 -0.08 -2.99 4.61
N PHE A 134 -0.34 -3.37 3.37
CA PHE A 134 -1.67 -3.20 2.79
C PHE A 134 -1.92 -4.11 1.59
N ILE A 135 -3.19 -4.37 1.31
CA ILE A 135 -3.66 -5.07 0.12
C ILE A 135 -4.60 -4.13 -0.64
N ILE A 136 -4.51 -4.09 -1.96
CA ILE A 136 -5.45 -3.31 -2.79
C ILE A 136 -5.98 -4.20 -3.90
N SER A 137 -7.29 -4.12 -4.13
CA SER A 137 -7.93 -4.65 -5.33
C SER A 137 -8.62 -3.56 -6.15
N ASP A 138 -9.17 -3.92 -7.31
CA ASP A 138 -10.01 -3.03 -8.12
C ASP A 138 -11.29 -2.57 -7.40
N THR A 139 -11.62 -3.14 -6.23
CA THR A 139 -12.81 -2.75 -5.45
C THR A 139 -12.51 -2.07 -4.12
N GLU A 140 -11.36 -2.33 -3.51
CA GLU A 140 -11.08 -1.90 -2.13
C GLU A 140 -9.59 -1.81 -1.78
N MET A 141 -9.28 -1.14 -0.67
CA MET A 141 -8.00 -1.21 0.02
C MET A 141 -8.19 -1.76 1.43
N VAL A 142 -7.29 -2.65 1.87
CA VAL A 142 -7.27 -3.22 3.22
C VAL A 142 -5.92 -2.95 3.88
N PRO A 143 -5.84 -1.98 4.81
CA PRO A 143 -4.67 -1.80 5.66
C PRO A 143 -4.48 -2.99 6.62
N VAL A 144 -3.22 -3.33 6.87
CA VAL A 144 -2.85 -4.37 7.86
C VAL A 144 -1.71 -3.89 8.76
N GLN A 145 -1.70 -4.43 9.98
CA GLN A 145 -0.68 -4.15 10.97
C GLN A 145 -0.19 -5.47 11.56
N ARG A 146 1.12 -5.72 11.53
CA ARG A 146 1.74 -6.86 12.20
C ARG A 146 1.76 -6.59 13.70
N LEU A 147 1.51 -7.61 14.48
CA LEU A 147 1.54 -7.55 15.94
C LEU A 147 2.82 -8.22 16.46
N GLU A 148 3.21 -7.92 17.69
CA GLU A 148 4.43 -8.48 18.31
C GLU A 148 4.40 -10.01 18.38
N GLN A 149 3.21 -10.59 18.57
CA GLN A 149 3.04 -12.03 18.55
C GLN A 149 3.29 -12.57 17.13
N LYS A 150 4.24 -13.51 17.02
CA LYS A 150 4.67 -14.09 15.75
C LYS A 150 3.47 -14.61 14.93
N GLY A 151 3.36 -14.11 13.70
CA GLY A 151 2.32 -14.52 12.76
C GLY A 151 0.96 -13.83 12.97
N HIS A 152 0.79 -13.03 14.02
CA HIS A 152 -0.45 -12.30 14.26
C HIS A 152 -0.45 -10.96 13.52
N MET A 153 -1.60 -10.63 12.95
CA MET A 153 -1.82 -9.35 12.29
C MET A 153 -3.24 -8.83 12.58
N ALA A 154 -3.35 -7.53 12.79
CA ALA A 154 -4.63 -6.83 12.74
C ALA A 154 -4.95 -6.51 11.27
N VAL A 155 -6.19 -6.76 10.89
CA VAL A 155 -6.72 -6.48 9.54
C VAL A 155 -7.81 -5.43 9.69
N ALA A 156 -7.61 -4.25 9.08
CA ALA A 156 -8.57 -3.17 9.18
C ALA A 156 -9.83 -3.43 8.34
N THR A 157 -10.87 -2.63 8.57
CA THR A 157 -12.05 -2.63 7.69
C THR A 157 -11.66 -2.14 6.31
N ALA A 158 -12.18 -2.78 5.27
CA ALA A 158 -11.88 -2.43 3.90
C ALA A 158 -12.44 -1.06 3.50
N ILE A 159 -11.66 -0.33 2.71
CA ILE A 159 -11.97 1.01 2.22
C ILE A 159 -12.34 0.89 0.74
N PRO A 160 -13.62 1.08 0.36
CA PRO A 160 -14.01 0.95 -1.04
C PRO A 160 -13.54 2.15 -1.87
N TRP A 161 -13.26 1.95 -3.16
CA TRP A 161 -12.91 3.05 -4.08
C TRP A 161 -14.00 4.12 -4.20
N GLY A 162 -15.26 3.73 -3.98
CA GLY A 162 -16.41 4.63 -3.97
C GLY A 162 -16.52 5.49 -2.71
N ALA A 163 -15.65 5.34 -1.70
CA ALA A 163 -15.67 6.15 -0.50
C ALA A 163 -15.38 7.63 -0.83
N HIS A 164 -16.27 8.53 -0.41
CA HIS A 164 -16.17 9.98 -0.61
C HIS A 164 -16.97 10.73 0.46
N GLY A 165 -16.71 12.03 0.60
CA GLY A 165 -17.41 12.91 1.54
C GLY A 165 -16.56 13.32 2.74
N GLN A 166 -17.06 14.30 3.49
CA GLN A 166 -16.38 14.83 4.68
C GLN A 166 -16.31 13.76 5.78
N GLY A 167 -15.13 13.60 6.38
CA GLY A 167 -14.91 12.62 7.45
C GLY A 167 -14.82 11.17 6.97
N VAL A 168 -14.91 10.91 5.66
CA VAL A 168 -14.82 9.57 5.09
C VAL A 168 -13.40 9.30 4.60
N LEU A 169 -12.78 8.23 5.10
CA LEU A 169 -11.46 7.80 4.66
C LEU A 169 -11.55 7.24 3.23
N THR A 170 -10.79 7.83 2.30
CA THR A 170 -10.71 7.38 0.91
C THR A 170 -9.45 6.55 0.69
N VAL A 171 -9.41 5.71 -0.36
CA VAL A 171 -8.23 4.88 -0.66
C VAL A 171 -6.96 5.71 -0.83
N ARG A 172 -7.03 6.87 -1.49
CA ARG A 172 -5.86 7.74 -1.67
C ARG A 172 -5.36 8.32 -0.35
N LEU A 173 -6.27 8.74 0.53
CA LEU A 173 -5.92 9.25 1.85
C LEU A 173 -5.36 8.14 2.74
N ALA A 174 -5.91 6.93 2.67
CA ALA A 174 -5.42 5.77 3.40
C ALA A 174 -4.02 5.33 2.95
N LEU A 175 -3.74 5.34 1.64
CA LEU A 175 -2.40 5.10 1.09
C LEU A 175 -1.39 6.14 1.56
N TRP A 176 -1.77 7.42 1.53
CA TRP A 176 -0.94 8.49 2.09
C TRP A 176 -0.68 8.26 3.58
N TYR A 177 -1.71 7.92 4.36
CA TYR A 177 -1.60 7.70 5.80
C TYR A 177 -0.70 6.49 6.14
N ILE A 178 -0.84 5.37 5.44
CA ILE A 178 0.05 4.21 5.58
C ILE A 178 1.50 4.58 5.26
N ALA A 179 1.72 5.42 4.24
CA ALA A 179 3.05 5.93 3.96
C ALA A 179 3.58 6.82 5.09
N MET A 180 2.75 7.66 5.70
CA MET A 180 3.14 8.44 6.89
C MET A 180 3.49 7.55 8.09
N LEU A 181 2.78 6.43 8.29
CA LEU A 181 3.17 5.43 9.29
C LEU A 181 4.52 4.77 8.96
N GLY A 182 4.80 4.52 7.69
CA GLY A 182 6.12 4.08 7.22
C GLY A 182 7.20 5.17 7.29
N ALA A 183 6.84 6.44 7.42
CA ALA A 183 7.77 7.55 7.59
C ALA A 183 8.28 7.64 9.03
N SER A 184 7.44 7.26 9.99
CA SER A 184 7.74 7.30 11.43
C SER A 184 8.98 6.50 11.80
N ASP A 185 9.67 6.92 12.86
CA ASP A 185 10.83 6.20 13.40
C ASP A 185 10.47 4.83 13.99
N ASP A 186 9.21 4.63 14.41
CA ASP A 186 8.66 3.38 14.94
C ASP A 186 8.00 2.47 13.88
N TRP A 187 8.28 2.72 12.59
CA TRP A 187 7.73 1.96 11.46
C TRP A 187 8.01 0.46 11.53
N SER A 188 9.05 0.04 12.27
CA SER A 188 9.42 -1.36 12.46
C SER A 188 8.92 -1.95 13.79
N LEU A 189 8.80 -3.27 13.83
CA LEU A 189 8.62 -4.06 15.06
C LEU A 189 9.94 -4.64 15.52
#